data_AF-R7TGJ3-F1
#
_entry.id   AF-R7TGJ3-F1
#
_cell.length_a   1.000
_cell.length_b   1.000
_cell.length_c   1.000
_cell.angle_alpha   90.00
_cell.angle_beta   90.00
_cell.angle_gamma   90.00
#
_symmetry.space_group_name_H-M   'P 1'
#
loop_
_entity.id
_entity.type
_entity.pdbx_description
1 polymer ?
#
loop_
_entity_poly.entity_id
_entity_poly.type
_entity_poly.pdbx_seq_one_letter_code
_entity_poly.pdbx_strand_id
1 'polypeptide(L)' 'DCASFRKSGWWQNACSYSNLNGLYLNGAYSGDQGGVYWTHWRGDRYSLQYAEVKMRPL' A
#
# COMPACT_ATOMS: atom_id res chain seq x y z
N ASP A 1 -7.02 -10.12 10.61
CA ASP A 1 -6.15 -9.00 10.99
C ASP A 1 -5.49 -8.43 9.73
N CYS A 2 -5.96 -7.27 9.24
CA CYS A 2 -5.46 -6.66 8.01
C CYS A 2 -4.12 -5.96 8.19
N ALA A 3 -3.86 -5.35 9.35
CA ALA A 3 -2.60 -4.66 9.59
C ALA A 3 -1.43 -5.66 9.57
N SER A 4 -1.59 -6.81 10.22
CA SER A 4 -0.58 -7.88 10.21
C SER A 4 -0.39 -8.55 8.85
N PHE A 5 -1.46 -8.65 8.03
CA PHE A 5 -1.38 -9.19 6.67
C PHE A 5 -0.72 -8.21 5.69
N ARG A 6 -1.09 -6.92 5.74
CA ARG A 6 -0.57 -5.84 4.87
C ARG A 6 0.76 -5.26 5.36
N LYS A 7 1.27 -5.73 6.51
CA LYS A 7 2.51 -5.26 7.15
C LYS A 7 2.53 -3.73 7.30
N SER A 8 1.39 -3.13 7.66
CA SER A 8 1.24 -1.68 7.68
C SER A 8 0.16 -1.17 8.64
N GLY A 9 0.32 0.09 9.05
CA GLY A 9 -0.74 0.90 9.66
C GLY A 9 -1.43 1.75 8.59
N TRP A 10 -2.71 1.48 8.32
CA TRP A 10 -3.54 2.21 7.36
C TRP A 10 -5.00 2.22 7.83
N TRP A 11 -5.85 3.03 7.21
CA TRP A 11 -7.30 2.97 7.41
C TRP A 11 -7.87 1.71 6.73
N GLN A 12 -7.76 0.59 7.44
CA GLN A 12 -8.21 -0.71 6.97
C GLN A 12 -9.73 -0.82 7.09
N ASN A 13 -10.35 -1.46 6.09
CA ASN A 13 -11.75 -1.87 6.15
C ASN A 13 -11.85 -3.41 6.10
N ALA A 14 -11.52 -4.05 4.96
CA ALA A 14 -11.54 -5.52 4.82
C ALA A 14 -10.77 -6.12 3.60
N CYS A 15 -9.48 -5.89 3.34
CA CYS A 15 -8.59 -4.83 3.80
C CYS A 15 -8.83 -3.58 2.92
N SER A 16 -7.81 -2.77 2.65
CA SER A 16 -7.90 -1.60 1.77
C SER A 16 -7.41 -1.88 0.34
N TYR A 17 -7.84 -1.03 -0.61
CA TYR A 17 -7.32 -0.98 -2.00
C TYR A 17 -6.05 -0.13 -2.15
N SER A 18 -5.53 0.39 -1.05
CA SER A 18 -4.30 1.15 -1.01
C SER A 18 -3.52 0.83 0.26
N ASN A 19 -2.20 0.86 0.16
CA ASN A 19 -1.31 0.65 1.29
C ASN A 19 -0.07 1.53 1.13
N LEU A 20 -0.23 2.85 1.28
CA LEU A 20 0.89 3.78 1.07
C LEU A 20 1.94 3.73 2.21
N ASN A 21 1.59 3.09 3.33
CA ASN A 21 2.46 2.84 4.48
C ASN A 21 3.02 1.40 4.51
N GLY A 22 2.98 0.70 3.38
CA GLY A 22 3.47 -0.67 3.26
C GLY A 22 5.01 -0.78 3.25
N LEU A 23 5.50 -2.03 3.19
CA LEU A 23 6.91 -2.34 3.00
C LEU A 23 7.40 -1.81 1.65
N TYR A 24 8.58 -1.22 1.63
CA TYR A 24 9.22 -0.82 0.39
C TYR A 24 9.85 -2.04 -0.30
N LEU A 25 9.16 -2.60 -1.32
CA LEU A 25 9.58 -3.81 -2.04
C LEU A 25 10.14 -3.53 -3.44
N ASN A 26 10.32 -2.25 -3.80
CA ASN A 26 10.99 -1.79 -5.03
C ASN A 26 10.49 -2.44 -6.33
N GLY A 27 9.21 -2.27 -6.67
CA GLY A 27 8.62 -2.75 -7.92
C GLY A 27 7.78 -4.02 -7.76
N ALA A 28 7.73 -4.85 -8.80
CA ALA A 28 6.92 -6.06 -8.82
C ALA A 28 7.43 -7.08 -7.78
N TYR A 29 6.51 -7.70 -7.05
CA TYR A 29 6.86 -8.66 -6.00
C TYR A 29 5.86 -9.82 -5.91
N SER A 30 6.35 -10.96 -5.42
CA SER A 30 5.54 -12.14 -5.10
C SER A 30 5.38 -12.30 -3.59
N GLY A 31 4.24 -12.83 -3.14
CA GLY A 31 3.95 -13.08 -1.72
C GLY A 31 2.77 -12.29 -1.19
N ASP A 32 2.70 -12.12 0.12
CA ASP A 32 1.63 -11.36 0.79
C ASP A 32 1.64 -9.90 0.32
N GLN A 33 0.45 -9.30 0.23
CA GLN A 33 0.26 -7.96 -0.31
C GLN A 33 0.65 -6.86 0.68
N GLY A 34 1.92 -6.87 1.08
CA GLY A 34 2.50 -5.98 2.09
C GLY A 34 3.25 -4.78 1.53
N GLY A 35 3.37 -4.65 0.20
CA GLY A 35 4.11 -3.56 -0.44
C GLY A 35 3.43 -2.19 -0.36
N VAL A 36 4.13 -1.15 -0.81
CA VAL A 36 3.54 0.19 -1.04
C VAL A 36 2.69 0.17 -2.32
N TYR A 37 1.37 0.03 -2.24
CA TYR A 37 0.55 -0.15 -3.45
C TYR A 37 -0.69 0.75 -3.54
N TRP A 38 -1.16 0.92 -4.78
CA TRP A 38 -2.47 1.48 -5.11
C TRP A 38 -3.11 0.59 -6.17
N THR A 39 -4.12 -0.20 -5.77
CA THR A 39 -4.67 -1.28 -6.60
C THR A 39 -5.17 -0.79 -7.96
N HIS A 40 -5.81 0.38 -7.99
CA HIS A 40 -6.35 0.94 -9.23
C HIS A 40 -5.30 1.51 -10.20
N TRP A 41 -4.01 1.51 -9.83
CA TRP A 41 -2.94 2.01 -10.70
C TRP A 41 -2.04 0.89 -11.20
N ARG A 42 -1.24 0.26 -10.32
CA ARG A 42 -0.28 -0.81 -10.69
C ARG A 42 -0.64 -2.16 -10.07
N GLY A 43 -1.87 -2.32 -9.60
CA GLY A 43 -2.30 -3.49 -8.84
C GLY A 43 -1.74 -3.50 -7.42
N ASP A 44 -1.98 -4.59 -6.70
CA ASP A 44 -1.55 -4.77 -5.31
C ASP A 44 -0.24 -5.56 -5.16
N ARG A 45 0.33 -6.06 -6.26
CA ARG A 45 1.61 -6.80 -6.34
C ARG A 45 2.75 -5.97 -6.93
N TYR A 46 2.62 -4.65 -6.93
CA TYR A 46 3.67 -3.72 -7.34
C TYR A 46 3.88 -2.67 -6.26
N SER A 47 5.08 -2.65 -5.67
CA SER A 47 5.48 -1.64 -4.69
C SER A 47 5.99 -0.39 -5.42
N LEU A 48 5.28 0.72 -5.23
CA LEU A 48 5.64 2.02 -5.76
C LEU A 48 6.99 2.47 -5.21
N GLN A 49 7.78 3.11 -6.06
CA GLN A 49 9.08 3.66 -5.67
C GLN A 49 8.95 4.91 -4.79
N TYR A 50 7.83 5.63 -4.93
CA TYR A 50 7.55 6.85 -4.20
C TYR A 50 6.05 6.99 -3.99
N ALA A 51 5.67 7.45 -2.80
CA ALA A 51 4.33 7.84 -2.44
C ALA A 51 4.42 9.04 -1.49
N GLU A 52 3.52 10.00 -1.66
CA GLU A 52 3.45 11.18 -0.82
C GLU A 52 1.98 11.56 -0.64
N VAL A 53 1.60 11.84 0.60
CA VAL A 53 0.25 12.32 0.94
C VAL A 53 0.39 13.76 1.42
N LYS A 54 -0.30 14.68 0.76
CA LYS A 54 -0.28 16.12 1.06
C LYS A 54 -1.71 16.63 1.21
N MET A 55 -1.86 17.68 2.02
CA MET A 55 -3.08 18.45 2.14
C MET A 55 -2.80 19.92 1.81
N ARG A 56 -3.83 20.63 1.36
CA ARG A 56 -3.80 22.09 1.16
C ARG A 56 -5.10 22.66 1.75
N PRO A 57 -5.06 23.81 2.43
CA PRO A 57 -6.28 24.51 2.85
C PRO A 57 -7.22 24.74 1.66
N LEU A 58 -8.52 24.77 1.95
CA LEU A 58 -9.56 25.13 0.99
C LEU A 58 -9.55 26.63 0.71
#